data_AF-A0AAW2M958-F1
#
_entry.id   AF-A0AAW2M958-F1
#
_cell.length_a   1.000
_cell.length_b   1.000
_cell.length_c   1.000
_cell.angle_alpha   90.00
_cell.angle_beta   90.00
_cell.angle_gamma   90.00
#
_symmetry.space_group_name_H-M   'P 1'
#
loop_
_entity.id
_entity.type
_entity.pdbx_description
1 polymer ?
#
loop_
_entity_poly.entity_id
_entity_poly.type
_entity_poly.pdbx_seq_one_letter_code
_entity_poly.pdbx_strand_id
1 'polypeptide(L)'
;MLRQIAFLSSLVPWMIVGLGILPYNTSQAKSSLEHTSDIFNRRLEDSHAPMTGRGTPHQKLWEAARFKVRANRFLLQGRILYKKSFTHPLLRCMSQPKGIHILKEIHSGCCGAHASTWILTNKALRVKYFWPTMKQDAQQLVDKCKKCQKHSSLIHQPVEPLTTMLSPCPFAQWGMDIVGPFPLALG
;
A
#
# COMPACT_ATOMS: atom_id res chain seq x y z
N MET A 1 -0.41 -30.55 -76.65
CA MET A 1 0.19 -31.79 -76.10
C MET A 1 0.29 -31.60 -74.58
N LEU A 2 -0.71 -32.03 -73.77
CA LEU A 2 -0.76 -33.33 -73.05
C LEU A 2 0.59 -33.66 -72.37
N ARG A 3 0.77 -33.83 -71.04
CA ARG A 3 -0.02 -34.44 -69.94
C ARG A 3 0.44 -33.86 -68.57
N GLN A 4 -0.43 -33.42 -67.64
CA GLN A 4 -0.99 -34.09 -66.41
C GLN A 4 0.06 -34.83 -65.51
N ILE A 5 0.10 -34.78 -64.16
CA ILE A 5 -0.86 -35.20 -63.08
C ILE A 5 -0.29 -34.65 -61.73
N ALA A 6 -0.99 -33.84 -60.92
CA ALA A 6 -1.91 -34.11 -59.79
C ALA A 6 -1.31 -34.34 -58.37
N PHE A 7 -1.80 -33.51 -57.43
CA PHE A 7 -2.12 -33.71 -55.99
C PHE A 7 -1.40 -34.79 -55.17
N LEU A 8 -0.87 -34.42 -54.00
CA LEU A 8 -1.54 -34.70 -52.70
C LEU A 8 -0.82 -34.03 -51.52
N SER A 9 -1.64 -33.47 -50.65
CA SER A 9 -1.33 -33.10 -49.26
C SER A 9 -0.88 -34.30 -48.44
N SER A 10 0.18 -34.14 -47.66
CA SER A 10 0.30 -34.49 -46.23
C SER A 10 1.73 -34.86 -45.88
N LEU A 11 2.34 -34.06 -45.00
CA LEU A 11 3.18 -34.44 -43.87
C LEU A 11 3.74 -33.15 -43.27
N VAL A 12 3.26 -32.84 -42.08
CA VAL A 12 3.72 -31.76 -41.19
C VAL A 12 4.80 -32.40 -40.25
N PRO A 13 5.38 -31.71 -39.26
CA PRO A 13 6.54 -30.78 -39.26
C PRO A 13 7.69 -31.24 -38.32
N TRP A 14 8.96 -31.24 -38.69
CA TRP A 14 10.03 -31.26 -37.66
C TRP A 14 11.24 -30.43 -38.10
N MET A 15 11.73 -29.60 -37.16
CA MET A 15 13.00 -28.83 -37.14
C MET A 15 12.86 -27.30 -37.23
N ILE A 16 12.30 -26.70 -36.16
CA ILE A 16 12.87 -25.51 -35.48
C ILE A 16 13.98 -26.10 -34.56
N VAL A 17 15.19 -25.56 -34.35
CA VAL A 17 15.52 -24.46 -33.42
C VAL A 17 16.97 -24.00 -33.66
N GLY A 18 17.20 -22.70 -33.85
CA GLY A 18 18.55 -22.15 -34.02
C GLY A 18 18.64 -20.63 -33.98
N LEU A 19 17.81 -19.97 -33.18
CA LEU A 19 17.94 -18.54 -32.80
C LEU A 19 17.16 -18.37 -31.50
N GLY A 20 17.86 -18.27 -30.38
CA GLY A 20 17.30 -18.18 -29.04
C GLY A 20 16.56 -16.87 -28.79
N ILE A 21 15.30 -16.80 -29.23
CA ILE A 21 14.30 -15.92 -28.61
C ILE A 21 13.82 -16.68 -27.38
N LEU A 22 14.26 -16.24 -26.19
CA LEU A 22 13.72 -16.74 -24.93
C LEU A 22 12.19 -16.64 -24.98
N PRO A 23 11.44 -17.72 -24.65
CA PRO A 23 10.00 -17.64 -24.59
C PRO A 23 9.65 -16.61 -23.52
N TYR A 24 9.06 -15.49 -23.95
CA TYR A 24 8.45 -14.56 -23.03
C TYR A 24 7.47 -15.38 -22.19
N ASN A 25 7.70 -15.41 -20.89
CA ASN A 25 6.88 -16.21 -20.01
C ASN A 25 5.48 -15.57 -19.97
N THR A 26 4.54 -16.21 -20.66
CA THR A 26 3.12 -15.81 -20.74
C THR A 26 2.48 -15.77 -19.36
N SER A 27 2.97 -16.55 -18.39
CA SER A 27 2.52 -16.47 -16.98
C SER A 27 3.02 -15.19 -16.31
N GLN A 28 4.24 -14.75 -16.61
CA GLN A 28 4.79 -13.50 -16.08
C GLN A 28 4.09 -12.27 -16.68
N ALA A 29 3.68 -12.32 -17.95
CA ALA A 29 2.92 -11.25 -18.59
C ALA A 29 1.44 -11.20 -18.18
N LYS A 30 0.78 -12.36 -18.00
CA LYS A 30 -0.57 -12.44 -17.41
C LYS A 30 -0.55 -11.94 -15.96
N SER A 31 0.42 -12.39 -15.16
CA SER A 31 0.60 -11.92 -13.79
C SER A 31 0.91 -10.43 -13.71
N SER A 32 1.42 -9.80 -14.78
CA SER A 32 1.69 -8.36 -14.82
C SER A 32 0.49 -7.54 -15.30
N LEU A 33 -0.41 -8.12 -16.11
CA LEU A 33 -1.65 -7.49 -16.59
C LEU A 33 -2.79 -7.62 -15.57
N GLU A 34 -3.00 -8.80 -14.99
CA GLU A 34 -3.95 -9.04 -13.89
C GLU A 34 -3.60 -8.19 -12.66
N HIS A 35 -2.31 -8.04 -12.43
CA HIS A 35 -1.79 -7.23 -11.34
C HIS A 35 -1.96 -5.71 -11.56
N THR A 36 -1.97 -5.25 -12.82
CA THR A 36 -2.34 -3.85 -13.15
C THR A 36 -3.84 -3.57 -13.01
N SER A 37 -4.72 -4.55 -13.26
CA SER A 37 -6.16 -4.41 -12.97
C SER A 37 -6.45 -4.43 -11.46
N ASP A 38 -5.73 -5.23 -10.68
CA ASP A 38 -5.87 -5.28 -9.22
C ASP A 38 -5.51 -3.96 -8.51
N ILE A 39 -4.47 -3.27 -8.98
CA ILE A 39 -4.09 -1.93 -8.51
C ILE A 39 -5.19 -0.93 -8.79
N PHE A 40 -5.88 -1.08 -9.91
CA PHE A 40 -6.98 -0.20 -10.28
C PHE A 40 -8.24 -0.47 -9.45
N ASN A 41 -8.52 -1.74 -9.13
CA ASN A 41 -9.75 -2.16 -8.46
C ASN A 41 -9.75 -1.92 -6.94
N ARG A 42 -8.62 -2.08 -6.25
CA ARG A 42 -8.61 -2.08 -4.77
C ARG A 42 -8.86 -0.74 -4.07
N ARG A 43 -8.83 0.39 -4.78
CA ARG A 43 -9.27 1.70 -4.22
C ARG A 43 -10.65 2.14 -4.69
N LEU A 44 -11.31 1.33 -5.52
CA LEU A 44 -12.73 1.47 -5.80
C LEU A 44 -13.58 0.89 -4.67
N GLU A 45 -13.09 -0.14 -3.99
CA GLU A 45 -13.80 -0.83 -2.91
C GLU A 45 -13.99 0.04 -1.65
N ASP A 46 -13.01 0.88 -1.31
CA ASP A 46 -13.09 1.77 -0.12
C ASP A 46 -14.09 2.93 -0.24
N SER A 47 -14.74 3.13 -1.40
CA SER A 47 -15.65 4.27 -1.56
C SER A 47 -17.09 3.97 -1.97
N HIS A 48 -17.46 2.86 -2.61
CA HIS A 48 -18.89 2.55 -2.84
C HIS A 48 -19.11 1.05 -3.08
N ALA A 49 -20.21 0.56 -2.49
CA ALA A 49 -21.06 -0.60 -2.78
C ALA A 49 -20.63 -1.59 -3.89
N PRO A 50 -20.85 -2.91 -3.68
CA PRO A 50 -20.52 -3.95 -4.66
C PRO A 50 -21.17 -3.67 -6.00
N MET A 51 -20.43 -3.91 -7.10
CA MET A 51 -20.96 -3.97 -8.47
C MET A 51 -21.95 -5.13 -8.60
N THR A 52 -23.10 -5.00 -7.95
CA THR A 52 -24.26 -5.83 -8.22
C THR A 52 -24.85 -5.30 -9.52
N GLY A 53 -25.14 -6.17 -10.49
CA GLY A 53 -25.66 -5.80 -11.82
C GLY A 53 -27.04 -5.12 -11.83
N ARG A 54 -27.49 -4.54 -10.70
CA ARG A 54 -28.81 -3.96 -10.43
C ARG A 54 -28.80 -2.43 -10.33
N GLY A 55 -27.89 -1.76 -11.04
CA GLY A 55 -27.92 -0.29 -11.15
C GLY A 55 -28.87 0.19 -12.25
N THR A 56 -29.61 1.27 -12.01
CA THR A 56 -30.41 1.95 -13.06
C THR A 56 -29.50 2.42 -14.21
N PRO A 57 -30.00 2.65 -15.43
CA PRO A 57 -29.19 3.14 -16.55
C PRO A 57 -28.45 4.45 -16.23
N HIS A 58 -29.11 5.36 -15.52
CA HIS A 58 -28.49 6.57 -14.98
C HIS A 58 -27.33 6.24 -14.01
N GLN A 59 -27.47 5.17 -13.22
CA GLN A 59 -26.43 4.76 -12.29
C GLN A 59 -25.14 4.30 -12.98
N LYS A 60 -25.29 3.47 -14.01
CA LYS A 60 -24.16 2.96 -14.78
C LYS A 60 -23.38 4.08 -15.50
N LEU A 61 -24.09 5.11 -15.97
CA LEU A 61 -23.48 6.25 -16.65
C LEU A 61 -22.59 7.08 -15.70
N TRP A 62 -23.06 7.38 -14.48
CA TRP A 62 -22.23 8.13 -13.52
C TRP A 62 -21.04 7.31 -13.02
N GLU A 63 -21.19 5.99 -12.87
CA GLU A 63 -20.09 5.10 -12.49
C GLU A 63 -18.99 5.07 -13.57
N ALA A 64 -19.38 4.94 -14.84
CA ALA A 64 -18.47 4.97 -15.96
C ALA A 64 -17.79 6.34 -16.11
N ALA A 65 -18.52 7.44 -15.92
CA ALA A 65 -17.94 8.78 -15.92
C ALA A 65 -16.92 8.96 -14.77
N ARG A 66 -17.27 8.51 -13.56
CA ARG A 66 -16.39 8.54 -12.38
C ARG A 66 -15.13 7.70 -12.60
N PHE A 67 -15.26 6.54 -13.23
CA PHE A 67 -14.12 5.70 -13.63
C PHE A 67 -13.19 6.44 -14.58
N LYS A 68 -13.73 7.06 -15.64
CA LYS A 68 -12.93 7.82 -16.62
C LYS A 68 -12.15 8.95 -15.96
N VAL A 69 -12.80 9.72 -15.08
CA VAL A 69 -12.15 10.81 -14.32
C VAL A 69 -11.01 10.28 -13.43
N ARG A 70 -11.20 9.13 -12.78
CA ARG A 70 -10.16 8.48 -11.96
C ARG A 70 -9.01 7.93 -12.82
N ALA A 71 -9.33 7.28 -13.94
CA ALA A 71 -8.37 6.70 -14.87
C ALA A 71 -7.47 7.76 -15.52
N ASN A 72 -7.97 8.98 -15.74
CA ASN A 72 -7.18 10.10 -16.28
C ASN A 72 -5.95 10.47 -15.42
N ARG A 73 -5.91 10.04 -14.16
CA ARG A 73 -4.75 10.20 -13.26
C ARG A 73 -3.64 9.19 -13.53
N PHE A 74 -3.85 8.24 -14.43
CA PHE A 74 -2.88 7.21 -14.77
C PHE A 74 -2.46 7.31 -16.24
N LEU A 75 -1.30 6.73 -16.53
CA LEU A 75 -0.70 6.64 -17.86
C LEU A 75 -0.15 5.22 -18.04
N LEU A 76 -0.44 4.59 -19.16
CA LEU A 76 0.13 3.29 -19.52
C LEU A 76 1.24 3.50 -20.56
N GLN A 77 2.48 3.15 -20.23
CA GLN A 77 3.62 3.27 -21.14
C GLN A 77 4.45 2.00 -21.11
N GLY A 78 4.66 1.37 -22.27
CA GLY A 78 5.47 0.14 -22.36
C GLY A 78 5.00 -0.99 -21.45
N ARG A 79 3.68 -1.13 -21.25
CA ARG A 79 3.01 -2.07 -20.32
C ARG A 79 3.22 -1.79 -18.82
N ILE A 80 3.79 -0.63 -18.49
CA ILE A 80 3.94 -0.17 -17.11
C ILE A 80 2.90 0.90 -16.84
N LEU A 81 2.15 0.73 -15.75
CA LEU A 81 1.20 1.73 -15.28
C LEU A 81 1.92 2.77 -14.44
N TYR A 82 1.68 4.04 -14.73
CA TYR A 82 2.17 5.18 -13.99
C TYR A 82 1.01 5.99 -13.43
N LYS A 83 1.18 6.57 -12.26
CA LYS A 83 0.29 7.56 -11.68
C LYS A 83 0.88 8.96 -11.86
N LYS A 84 0.05 9.88 -12.36
CA LYS A 84 0.33 11.31 -12.42
C LYS A 84 0.25 11.86 -11.00
N SER A 85 1.36 12.39 -10.50
CA SER A 85 1.42 13.16 -9.26
C SER A 85 1.33 14.65 -9.53
N PHE A 86 0.86 15.39 -8.54
CA PHE A 86 0.80 16.85 -8.60
C PHE A 86 2.18 17.50 -8.47
N THR A 87 3.00 16.98 -7.56
CA THR A 87 4.32 17.54 -7.20
C THR A 87 5.51 16.76 -7.73
N HIS A 88 5.32 15.49 -8.12
CA HIS A 88 6.39 14.58 -8.48
C HIS A 88 6.32 14.18 -9.97
N PRO A 89 7.45 13.73 -10.56
CA PRO A 89 7.44 13.02 -11.85
C PRO A 89 6.54 11.78 -11.80
N LEU A 90 6.19 11.21 -12.96
CA LEU A 90 5.38 9.99 -13.07
C LEU A 90 5.82 8.90 -12.07
N LEU A 91 4.87 8.45 -11.24
CA LEU A 91 5.11 7.43 -10.22
C LEU A 91 4.78 6.06 -10.81
N ARG A 92 5.74 5.13 -10.78
CA ARG A 92 5.53 3.76 -11.24
C ARG A 92 4.60 3.02 -10.27
N CYS A 93 3.51 2.47 -10.80
CA CYS A 93 2.60 1.63 -10.03
C CYS A 93 3.23 0.27 -9.78
N MET A 94 3.28 -0.15 -8.52
CA MET A 94 3.88 -1.39 -8.06
C MET A 94 2.83 -2.31 -7.46
N SER A 95 3.14 -3.61 -7.45
CA SER A 95 2.31 -4.57 -6.73
C SER A 95 2.35 -4.36 -5.24
N GLN A 96 1.22 -4.54 -4.57
CA GLN A 96 1.19 -4.52 -3.10
C GLN A 96 2.30 -5.40 -2.48
N PRO A 97 2.51 -6.68 -2.87
CA PRO A 97 3.60 -7.49 -2.28
C PRO A 97 4.99 -6.89 -2.48
N LYS A 98 5.34 -6.47 -3.71
CA LYS A 98 6.61 -5.76 -3.98
C LYS A 98 6.72 -4.43 -3.23
N GLY A 99 5.62 -3.68 -3.14
CA GLY A 99 5.54 -2.41 -2.43
C GLY A 99 5.80 -2.59 -0.94
N ILE A 100 5.17 -3.57 -0.30
CA ILE A 100 5.41 -3.94 1.09
C ILE A 100 6.89 -4.33 1.30
N HIS A 101 7.49 -5.10 0.39
CA HIS A 101 8.91 -5.42 0.48
C HIS A 101 9.80 -4.16 0.44
N ILE A 102 9.54 -3.24 -0.50
CA ILE A 102 10.23 -1.94 -0.57
C ILE A 102 10.06 -1.16 0.74
N LEU A 103 8.86 -1.15 1.33
CA LEU A 103 8.65 -0.49 2.61
C LEU A 103 9.46 -1.14 3.74
N LYS A 104 9.57 -2.47 3.76
CA LYS A 104 10.39 -3.19 4.75
C LYS A 104 11.86 -2.81 4.63
N GLU A 105 12.38 -2.75 3.41
CA GLU A 105 13.77 -2.31 3.15
C GLU A 105 14.01 -0.87 3.60
N ILE A 106 13.09 0.06 3.29
CA ILE A 106 13.23 1.46 3.71
C ILE A 106 13.09 1.60 5.24
N HIS A 107 12.26 0.77 5.88
CA HIS A 107 11.98 0.83 7.31
C HIS A 107 13.07 0.18 8.16
N SER A 108 13.50 -1.04 7.79
CA SER A 108 14.38 -1.92 8.59
C SER A 108 15.65 -2.36 7.86
N GLY A 109 15.92 -1.89 6.65
CA GLY A 109 17.15 -2.21 5.94
C GLY A 109 18.39 -1.68 6.67
N CYS A 110 19.58 -1.90 6.09
CA CYS A 110 20.85 -1.46 6.68
C CYS A 110 20.87 0.03 7.06
N CYS A 111 20.23 0.88 6.26
CA CYS A 111 20.07 2.32 6.51
C CYS A 111 18.65 2.69 6.97
N GLY A 112 17.90 1.73 7.52
CA GLY A 112 16.53 1.90 7.99
C GLY A 112 16.48 2.76 9.26
N ALA A 113 15.69 3.84 9.21
CA ALA A 113 15.60 4.81 10.31
C ALA A 113 14.38 4.57 11.23
N HIS A 114 13.73 3.40 11.16
CA HIS A 114 12.47 3.11 11.89
C HIS A 114 11.43 4.24 11.76
N ALA A 115 11.40 4.84 10.57
CA ALA A 115 10.69 6.09 10.34
C ALA A 115 9.17 5.92 10.42
N SER A 116 8.48 7.02 10.74
CA SER A 116 7.02 7.08 10.78
C SER A 116 6.40 6.73 9.43
N THR A 117 5.13 6.33 9.46
CA THR A 117 4.31 6.02 8.27
C THR A 117 4.40 7.10 7.19
N TRP A 118 4.30 8.37 7.58
CA TRP A 118 4.38 9.50 6.67
C TRP A 118 5.74 9.58 5.97
N ILE A 119 6.84 9.50 6.72
CA ILE A 119 8.19 9.54 6.16
C ILE A 119 8.42 8.35 5.23
N LEU A 120 7.96 7.16 5.63
CA LEU A 120 8.12 5.93 4.88
C LEU A 120 7.41 6.00 3.51
N THR A 121 6.15 6.44 3.50
CA THR A 121 5.41 6.66 2.24
C THR A 121 6.05 7.72 1.36
N ASN A 122 6.51 8.84 1.93
CA ASN A 122 7.17 9.89 1.16
C ASN A 122 8.51 9.45 0.59
N LYS A 123 9.30 8.65 1.32
CA LYS A 123 10.53 8.05 0.78
C LYS A 123 10.20 7.17 -0.44
N ALA A 124 9.18 6.32 -0.36
CA ALA A 124 8.75 5.51 -1.50
C ALA A 124 8.29 6.37 -2.69
N LEU A 125 7.53 7.44 -2.45
CA LEU A 125 7.11 8.40 -3.49
C LEU A 125 8.29 9.16 -4.12
N ARG A 126 9.30 9.53 -3.32
CA ARG A 126 10.53 10.18 -3.82
C ARG A 126 11.33 9.28 -4.75
N VAL A 127 11.33 7.97 -4.50
CA VAL A 127 11.91 6.94 -5.40
C VAL A 127 10.95 6.58 -6.55
N LYS A 128 9.86 7.34 -6.72
CA LYS A 128 8.88 7.20 -7.80
C LYS A 128 8.08 5.90 -7.78
N TYR A 129 7.83 5.32 -6.61
CA TYR A 129 6.96 4.15 -6.47
C TYR A 129 5.61 4.52 -5.86
N PHE A 130 4.54 3.90 -6.36
CA PHE A 130 3.18 4.08 -5.86
C PHE A 130 2.38 2.78 -5.88
N TRP A 131 1.52 2.60 -4.89
CA TRP A 131 0.40 1.67 -4.96
C TRP A 131 -0.74 2.16 -4.05
N PRO A 132 -2.00 1.74 -4.28
CA PRO A 132 -3.15 2.40 -3.68
C PRO A 132 -3.22 2.28 -2.16
N THR A 133 -2.79 1.13 -1.63
CA THR A 133 -2.81 0.80 -0.20
C THR A 133 -1.52 1.20 0.53
N MET A 134 -0.57 1.88 -0.12
CA MET A 134 0.77 2.11 0.45
C MET A 134 0.77 2.79 1.82
N LYS A 135 -0.21 3.66 2.10
CA LYS A 135 -0.33 4.33 3.40
C LYS A 135 -0.79 3.35 4.48
N GLN A 136 -1.79 2.52 4.18
CA GLN A 136 -2.29 1.48 5.10
C GLN A 136 -1.20 0.43 5.33
N ASP A 137 -0.54 -0.03 4.27
CA ASP A 137 0.55 -1.01 4.36
C ASP A 137 1.73 -0.47 5.19
N ALA A 138 2.10 0.80 5.00
CA ALA A 138 3.13 1.46 5.80
C ALA A 138 2.74 1.57 7.27
N GLN A 139 1.47 1.92 7.54
CA GLN A 139 0.96 2.03 8.90
C GLN A 139 0.99 0.68 9.60
N GLN A 140 0.46 -0.37 8.97
CA GLN A 140 0.49 -1.72 9.53
C GLN A 140 1.91 -2.22 9.79
N LEU A 141 2.87 -1.83 8.95
CA LEU A 141 4.28 -2.19 9.12
C LEU A 141 4.87 -1.51 10.37
N VAL A 142 4.64 -0.19 10.53
CA VAL A 142 5.12 0.58 11.68
C VAL A 142 4.43 0.12 12.97
N ASP A 143 3.12 -0.08 12.93
CA ASP A 143 2.31 -0.52 14.07
C ASP A 143 2.73 -1.89 14.58
N LYS A 144 3.17 -2.80 13.70
CA LYS A 144 3.69 -4.13 14.08
C LYS A 144 5.16 -4.12 14.53
N CYS A 145 5.87 -3.02 14.34
CA CYS A 145 7.29 -2.94 14.61
C CYS A 145 7.56 -2.69 16.10
N LYS A 146 8.06 -3.71 16.82
CA LYS A 146 8.41 -3.61 18.25
C LYS A 146 9.37 -2.47 18.57
N LYS A 147 10.36 -2.22 17.70
CA LYS A 147 11.31 -1.11 17.88
C LYS A 147 10.60 0.24 17.79
N CYS A 148 9.66 0.41 16.85
CA CYS A 148 8.87 1.63 16.76
C CYS A 148 7.94 1.80 17.96
N GLN A 149 7.28 0.72 18.40
CA GLN A 149 6.41 0.75 19.59
C GLN A 149 7.18 1.14 20.86
N LYS A 150 8.39 0.62 21.05
CA LYS A 150 9.21 0.91 22.24
C LYS A 150 9.69 2.37 22.28
N HIS A 151 9.96 2.96 21.12
CA HIS A 151 10.53 4.31 21.01
C HIS A 151 9.52 5.35 20.50
N SER A 152 8.23 4.99 20.40
CA SER A 152 7.20 5.95 20.05
C SER A 152 7.07 6.96 21.17
N SER A 153 7.02 8.25 20.83
CA SER A 153 6.75 9.31 21.81
C SER A 153 5.40 9.02 22.47
N LEU A 154 5.40 8.82 23.80
CA LEU A 154 4.17 8.86 24.57
C LEU A 154 3.60 10.28 24.44
N ILE A 155 2.34 10.39 24.05
CA ILE A 155 1.63 11.66 24.08
C ILE A 155 1.40 11.97 25.55
N HIS A 156 2.33 12.69 26.16
CA HIS A 156 2.18 13.25 27.50
C HIS A 156 1.25 14.46 27.46
N GLN A 157 0.05 14.31 26.89
CA GLN A 157 -1.01 15.28 27.17
C GLN A 157 -1.33 15.13 28.66
N PRO A 158 -1.15 16.17 29.48
CA PRO A 158 -1.54 16.11 30.87
C PRO A 158 -3.02 15.78 30.90
N VAL A 159 -3.37 14.75 31.68
CA VAL A 159 -4.77 14.44 31.96
C VAL A 159 -5.37 15.70 32.59
N GLU A 160 -6.48 16.16 32.04
CA GLU A 160 -7.23 17.28 32.62
C GLU A 160 -7.48 16.96 34.11
N PRO A 161 -7.20 17.90 35.04
CA PRO A 161 -7.31 17.60 36.46
C PRO A 161 -8.75 17.18 36.78
N LEU A 162 -8.91 15.93 37.21
CA LEU A 162 -10.21 15.41 37.62
C LEU A 162 -10.62 16.13 38.91
N THR A 163 -11.78 16.77 38.91
CA THR A 163 -12.37 17.33 40.13
C THR A 163 -12.83 16.18 41.01
N THR A 164 -12.15 15.96 42.13
CA THR A 164 -12.58 14.99 43.14
C THR A 164 -13.85 15.47 43.83
N MET A 165 -14.90 14.65 43.87
CA MET A 165 -16.07 14.92 44.70
C MET A 165 -15.66 14.81 46.18
N LEU A 166 -15.67 15.92 46.90
CA LEU A 166 -15.38 15.94 48.33
C LEU A 166 -16.58 15.35 49.08
N SER A 167 -16.33 14.41 49.99
CA SER A 167 -17.33 13.94 50.94
C SER A 167 -17.63 15.04 51.97
N PRO A 168 -18.89 15.27 52.37
CA PRO A 168 -19.25 16.27 53.38
C PRO A 168 -18.83 15.88 54.80
N CYS A 169 -18.34 14.65 55.01
CA CYS A 169 -18.01 14.13 56.33
C CYS A 169 -16.51 14.34 56.64
N PRO A 170 -16.14 15.09 57.69
CA PRO A 170 -14.75 15.19 58.12
C PRO A 170 -14.22 13.79 58.45
N PHE A 171 -12.99 13.48 58.02
CA PHE A 171 -12.31 12.17 58.10
C PHE A 171 -12.76 11.07 57.12
N ALA A 172 -13.73 11.33 56.24
CA ALA A 172 -14.13 10.33 55.24
C ALA A 172 -13.04 10.03 54.20
N GLN A 173 -12.12 10.97 53.97
CA GLN A 173 -10.95 10.81 53.12
C GLN A 173 -9.75 11.50 53.77
N TRP A 174 -8.61 10.83 53.78
CA TRP A 174 -7.31 11.37 54.19
C TRP A 174 -6.24 10.84 53.23
N GLY A 175 -5.21 11.64 52.96
CA GLY A 175 -4.06 11.26 52.16
C GLY A 175 -2.80 11.42 52.99
N MET A 176 -1.97 10.38 53.04
CA MET A 176 -0.62 10.44 53.60
C MET A 176 0.37 10.37 52.44
N ASP A 177 1.32 11.30 52.40
CA ASP A 177 2.44 11.26 51.47
C ASP A 177 3.75 11.23 52.24
N ILE A 178 4.76 10.54 51.71
CA ILE A 178 6.08 10.46 52.32
C ILE A 178 6.93 11.55 51.67
N VAL A 179 7.26 12.57 52.45
CA VAL A 179 8.20 13.60 52.01
C VAL A 179 9.62 13.05 52.13
N GLY A 180 10.48 13.29 51.13
CA GLY A 180 11.90 12.91 51.20
C GLY A 180 12.73 13.34 49.99
N PRO A 181 14.07 13.22 50.08
CA PRO A 181 14.89 12.82 51.23
C PRO A 181 15.14 13.96 52.22
N PHE A 182 15.11 13.67 53.52
CA PHE A 182 15.44 14.62 54.59
C PHE A 182 16.95 14.58 54.92
N PRO A 183 17.53 15.71 55.38
CA PRO A 183 18.90 15.69 55.91
C PRO A 183 18.99 14.78 57.13
N LEU A 184 20.17 14.18 57.34
CA LEU A 184 20.45 13.40 58.54
C LEU A 184 20.31 14.30 59.78
N ALA A 185 19.44 13.92 60.71
CA ALA A 185 19.36 14.58 62.00
C ALA A 185 20.66 14.31 62.78
N LEU A 186 21.32 15.37 63.29
CA LEU A 186 22.33 15.20 64.34
C LEU A 186 21.58 14.87 65.64
N GLY A 187 21.89 13.70 66.20
CA GLY A 187 21.36 13.23 67.49
C GLY A 187 22.08 13.84 68.69
#